data_AF-A0A8B8U772-F1
#
_entry.id   AF-A0A8B8U772-F1
#
_cell.length_a   1.000
_cell.length_b   1.000
_cell.length_c   1.000
_cell.angle_alpha   90.00
_cell.angle_beta   90.00
_cell.angle_gamma   90.00
#
_symmetry.space_group_name_H-M   'P 1'
#
loop_
_entity.id
_entity.type
_entity.pdbx_description
1 polymer ?
#
loop_
_entity_poly.entity_id
_entity_poly.type
_entity_poly.pdbx_seq_one_letter_code
_entity_poly.pdbx_strand_id
1 'polypeptide(L)'
;MAERSQTAPEAGNDMGNDDAIGGNVSKYMVLPNGYCGQPKKGHLIFDACFESGNLGRVDQVSEFEYDLFIRPDTCNPRFRVWFNFTVENVKESQRVIFNIVNFSKTKSLYRDGMAPMVKSTSRPKWQRLPPKNVYYYRCPDHRRNYVMSFAFCFDREEDIYQFAYCYPYTYTRFQHYLDSLQKRNMDYFFREQLGQSVQQRQLDLLTITSPDNLREGAEQKVVFITGRVHPGETPSSFVCQGIIDFLISQHPVARVLREHLVFKIAPMLNPDGVYLGNYRCSLMGFDLNRHWLDPSPWAHPTLHGVKQLIIQMYNDPKTSLEFYIDIHAHSTMMNGFMYGNIFEDEERFQRQAVFPKLLCQNAEDFSYSSTSFNRDAVKAGTGRRFLGGLLDHTSYCYTLEVSFYSYIIGGTTAAVPYTEEAYMKLGRNVARTFLDYYRLNPVVEKVAIPMPRLRKENPPPYKHPFLRGPASNYPNGKGDKKSSMNHKDPSHSF
;
A
#
# COMPACT_ATOMS: atom_id res chain seq x y z
N MET A 1 34.71 -6.48 -42.99
CA MET A 1 33.82 -5.34 -43.30
C MET A 1 32.41 -5.72 -42.92
N ALA A 2 31.65 -4.74 -42.41
CA ALA A 2 30.31 -4.83 -41.80
C ALA A 2 30.30 -5.16 -40.29
N GLU A 3 30.49 -4.11 -39.50
CA GLU A 3 30.19 -3.99 -38.07
C GLU A 3 28.67 -4.04 -37.82
N ARG A 4 28.26 -4.75 -36.77
CA ARG A 4 26.90 -4.77 -36.24
C ARG A 4 26.80 -3.77 -35.09
N SER A 5 25.96 -2.76 -35.24
CA SER A 5 25.61 -1.79 -34.20
C SER A 5 24.70 -2.45 -33.16
N GLN A 6 25.18 -2.57 -31.92
CA GLN A 6 24.37 -2.82 -30.72
C GLN A 6 24.08 -1.47 -30.05
N THR A 7 22.82 -1.06 -29.96
CA THR A 7 22.39 0.09 -29.17
C THR A 7 22.00 -0.37 -27.77
N ALA A 8 22.90 -0.16 -26.81
CA ALA A 8 22.58 -0.19 -25.38
C ALA A 8 21.87 1.13 -24.99
N PRO A 9 20.98 1.15 -23.98
CA PRO A 9 20.47 2.40 -23.46
C PRO A 9 21.58 3.08 -22.64
N GLU A 10 22.06 4.22 -23.12
CA GLU A 10 23.05 5.08 -22.46
C GLU A 10 22.51 5.54 -21.10
N ALA A 11 23.03 4.93 -20.03
CA ALA A 11 22.99 5.53 -18.70
C ALA A 11 24.09 6.59 -18.67
N GLY A 12 23.69 7.87 -18.66
CA GLY A 12 24.60 9.01 -18.52
C GLY A 12 25.48 8.84 -17.29
N ASN A 13 26.78 8.70 -17.55
CA ASN A 13 27.83 8.65 -16.56
C ASN A 13 28.35 10.08 -16.42
N ASP A 14 27.95 10.81 -15.38
CA ASP A 14 28.51 12.13 -15.11
C ASP A 14 28.56 12.39 -13.59
N MET A 15 29.68 12.01 -13.00
CA MET A 15 30.05 12.22 -11.59
C MET A 15 30.62 13.64 -11.45
N GLY A 16 29.73 14.64 -11.44
CA GLY A 16 30.08 16.04 -11.17
C GLY A 16 29.61 16.50 -9.80
N ASN A 17 30.56 16.63 -8.86
CA ASN A 17 30.52 17.33 -7.57
C ASN A 17 29.19 17.27 -6.77
N ASP A 18 28.62 16.08 -6.62
CA ASP A 18 27.73 15.80 -5.51
C ASP A 18 28.62 15.76 -4.26
N ASP A 19 28.63 16.82 -3.44
CA ASP A 19 29.06 16.68 -2.04
C ASP A 19 28.33 15.45 -1.51
N ALA A 20 29.10 14.39 -1.25
CA ALA A 20 28.55 13.07 -1.03
C ALA A 20 27.54 13.15 0.11
N ILE A 21 26.25 13.03 -0.21
CA ILE A 21 25.19 12.99 0.80
C ILE A 21 25.42 11.73 1.62
N GLY A 22 26.17 11.87 2.72
CA GLY A 22 26.66 10.76 3.53
C GLY A 22 25.62 10.17 4.48
N GLY A 23 24.50 10.85 4.70
CA GLY A 23 23.47 10.45 5.65
C GLY A 23 22.23 11.35 5.60
N ASN A 24 21.34 11.17 6.56
CA ASN A 24 20.19 12.06 6.74
C ASN A 24 20.62 13.35 7.46
N VAL A 25 19.91 14.45 7.21
CA VAL A 25 20.00 15.66 8.03
C VAL A 25 19.55 15.35 9.46
N SER A 26 20.26 15.89 10.44
CA SER A 26 20.01 15.66 11.87
C SER A 26 19.97 16.99 12.60
N LYS A 27 18.77 17.43 12.97
CA LYS A 27 18.52 18.76 13.59
C LYS A 27 19.31 19.88 12.89
N TYR A 28 19.32 19.85 11.57
CA TYR A 28 20.07 20.78 10.73
C TYR A 28 19.32 22.10 10.60
N MET A 29 19.86 23.14 11.23
CA MET A 29 19.33 24.50 11.10
C MET A 29 19.84 25.15 9.84
N VAL A 30 18.92 25.66 9.02
CA VAL A 30 19.25 26.38 7.81
C VAL A 30 19.27 27.87 8.11
N LEU A 31 20.44 28.49 7.94
CA LEU A 31 20.65 29.93 8.13
C LEU A 31 20.87 30.62 6.78
N PRO A 32 20.39 31.85 6.59
CA PRO A 32 20.67 32.62 5.38
C PRO A 32 22.18 32.77 5.15
N ASN A 33 22.59 32.73 3.88
CA ASN A 33 24.01 32.91 3.51
C ASN A 33 24.55 34.23 4.08
N GLY A 34 25.67 34.15 4.82
CA GLY A 34 26.30 35.30 5.47
C GLY A 34 25.63 35.77 6.76
N TYR A 35 24.64 35.05 7.29
CA TYR A 35 24.03 35.37 8.57
C TYR A 35 24.97 35.02 9.75
N CYS A 36 25.40 36.04 10.49
CA CYS A 36 26.29 35.89 11.66
C CYS A 36 25.58 36.11 13.01
N GLY A 37 24.25 36.28 13.02
CA GLY A 37 23.47 36.52 14.23
C GLY A 37 23.11 35.23 14.98
N GLN A 38 22.44 35.40 16.13
CA GLN A 38 21.87 34.25 16.86
C GLN A 38 20.66 33.67 16.11
N PRO A 39 20.50 32.33 16.08
CA PRO A 39 19.28 31.71 15.59
C PRO A 39 18.00 32.33 16.16
N LYS A 40 17.00 32.56 15.30
CA LYS A 40 15.69 33.08 15.67
C LYS A 40 14.58 32.17 15.13
N LYS A 41 13.37 32.31 15.67
CA LYS A 41 12.17 31.66 15.12
C LYS A 41 12.02 32.01 13.63
N GLY A 42 11.71 30.99 12.84
CA GLY A 42 11.68 31.05 11.38
C GLY A 42 12.96 30.58 10.70
N HIS A 43 14.07 30.43 11.42
CA HIS A 43 15.24 29.68 10.92
C HIS A 43 14.96 28.19 11.05
N LEU A 44 14.42 27.62 9.96
CA LEU A 44 13.91 26.26 9.95
C LEU A 44 14.98 25.24 10.34
N ILE A 45 14.58 24.29 11.18
CA ILE A 45 15.40 23.15 11.57
C ILE A 45 14.81 21.90 10.91
N PHE A 46 15.61 21.22 10.10
CA PHE A 46 15.22 20.00 9.40
C PHE A 46 15.82 18.77 10.09
N ASP A 47 15.01 17.74 10.25
CA ASP A 47 15.46 16.46 10.80
C ASP A 47 14.86 15.29 10.04
N ALA A 48 15.69 14.31 9.71
CA ALA A 48 15.29 13.02 9.17
C ALA A 48 16.03 11.86 9.86
N CYS A 49 16.61 12.11 11.03
CA CYS A 49 17.39 11.13 11.79
C CYS A 49 16.48 10.29 12.70
N PHE A 50 15.48 9.65 12.11
CA PHE A 50 14.51 8.78 12.77
C PHE A 50 14.12 7.62 11.85
N GLU A 51 13.38 6.65 12.41
CA GLU A 51 12.94 5.46 11.67
C GLU A 51 12.15 5.83 10.40
N SER A 52 12.55 5.25 9.27
CA SER A 52 12.00 5.55 7.93
C SER A 52 12.19 7.00 7.48
N GLY A 53 13.00 7.81 8.17
CA GLY A 53 13.36 9.16 7.78
C GLY A 53 14.27 9.16 6.55
N ASN A 54 14.04 10.10 5.63
CA ASN A 54 14.90 10.31 4.47
C ASN A 54 14.84 11.76 4.01
N LEU A 55 15.94 12.48 4.23
CA LEU A 55 16.28 13.76 3.64
C LEU A 55 17.77 13.97 3.86
N GLY A 56 18.54 14.16 2.79
CA GLY A 56 20.00 14.11 2.85
C GLY A 56 20.70 15.47 2.90
N ARG A 57 20.12 16.48 2.24
CA ARG A 57 20.66 17.86 2.24
C ARG A 57 19.52 18.86 2.08
N VAL A 58 19.71 20.04 2.63
CA VAL A 58 18.80 21.20 2.49
C VAL A 58 19.62 22.44 2.18
N ASP A 59 19.31 23.09 1.08
CA ASP A 59 19.93 24.35 0.66
C ASP A 59 18.87 25.45 0.68
N GLN A 60 19.16 26.58 1.31
CA GLN A 60 18.29 27.76 1.22
C GLN A 60 18.62 28.54 -0.04
N VAL A 61 17.63 28.66 -0.94
CA VAL A 61 17.76 29.34 -2.23
C VAL A 61 17.40 30.82 -2.10
N SER A 62 16.35 31.12 -1.34
CA SER A 62 15.91 32.49 -1.05
C SER A 62 15.32 32.58 0.36
N GLU A 63 14.78 33.74 0.74
CA GLU A 63 14.13 33.92 2.05
C GLU A 63 13.02 32.89 2.30
N PHE A 64 12.32 32.45 1.24
CA PHE A 64 11.15 31.57 1.33
C PHE A 64 11.31 30.25 0.58
N GLU A 65 12.47 29.97 0.00
CA GLU A 65 12.65 28.82 -0.91
C GLU A 65 13.81 27.93 -0.47
N TYR A 66 13.57 26.62 -0.47
CA TYR A 66 14.56 25.63 -0.09
C TYR A 66 14.58 24.47 -1.08
N ASP A 67 15.78 24.12 -1.51
CA ASP A 67 16.05 22.90 -2.27
C ASP A 67 16.36 21.76 -1.32
N LEU A 68 15.59 20.68 -1.46
CA LEU A 68 15.63 19.49 -0.65
C LEU A 68 16.15 18.32 -1.50
N PHE A 69 17.20 17.68 -1.00
CA PHE A 69 17.85 16.57 -1.69
C PHE A 69 17.56 15.27 -0.95
N ILE A 70 16.85 14.35 -1.61
CA ILE A 70 16.60 13.00 -1.08
C ILE A 70 17.94 12.27 -0.94
N ARG A 71 18.15 11.61 0.21
CA ARG A 71 19.28 10.71 0.41
C ARG A 71 19.09 9.48 -0.49
N PRO A 72 20.09 9.10 -1.29
CA PRO A 72 19.99 7.88 -2.08
C PRO A 72 19.81 6.67 -1.17
N ASP A 73 19.22 5.61 -1.72
CA ASP A 73 19.15 4.33 -1.02
C ASP A 73 20.54 3.90 -0.53
N THR A 74 20.58 3.32 0.66
CA THR A 74 21.83 2.88 1.28
C THR A 74 22.58 1.92 0.36
N CYS A 75 23.87 2.19 0.15
CA CYS A 75 24.73 1.45 -0.79
C CYS A 75 24.23 1.43 -2.25
N ASN A 76 23.31 2.32 -2.64
CA ASN A 76 22.81 2.41 -4.01
C ASN A 76 22.48 3.87 -4.42
N PRO A 77 23.35 4.56 -5.20
CA PRO A 77 23.18 5.97 -5.54
C PRO A 77 22.03 6.24 -6.54
N ARG A 78 21.43 5.19 -7.13
CA ARG A 78 20.47 5.31 -8.24
C ARG A 78 19.04 5.63 -7.80
N PHE A 79 18.65 5.24 -6.58
CA PHE A 79 17.26 5.34 -6.14
C PHE A 79 17.05 6.50 -5.18
N ARG A 80 16.22 7.47 -5.60
CA ARG A 80 15.87 8.69 -4.87
C ARG A 80 14.38 9.00 -5.11
N VAL A 81 13.51 8.52 -4.22
CA VAL A 81 12.05 8.68 -4.37
C VAL A 81 11.37 8.90 -3.02
N TRP A 82 11.67 8.05 -2.03
CA TRP A 82 11.09 8.18 -0.70
C TRP A 82 11.72 9.35 0.06
N PHE A 83 10.90 10.24 0.59
CA PHE A 83 11.31 11.25 1.56
C PHE A 83 10.38 11.20 2.77
N ASN A 84 10.93 11.50 3.94
CA ASN A 84 10.22 11.60 5.20
C ASN A 84 11.07 12.42 6.17
N PHE A 85 10.64 13.63 6.49
CA PHE A 85 11.42 14.56 7.30
C PHE A 85 10.50 15.44 8.15
N THR A 86 11.08 16.05 9.17
CA THR A 86 10.43 17.01 10.04
C THR A 86 11.03 18.40 9.87
N VAL A 87 10.22 19.41 10.13
CA VAL A 87 10.59 20.83 10.16
C VAL A 87 10.08 21.42 11.46
N GLU A 88 10.97 22.06 12.21
CA GLU A 88 10.68 22.77 13.47
C GLU A 88 11.32 24.16 13.48
N ASN A 89 11.17 24.87 14.61
CA ASN A 89 11.58 26.29 14.75
C ASN A 89 10.91 27.22 13.73
N VAL A 90 9.67 26.90 13.35
CA VAL A 90 8.87 27.67 12.39
C VAL A 90 8.31 28.94 13.05
N LYS A 91 7.89 29.89 12.22
CA LYS A 91 7.15 31.09 12.65
C LYS A 91 5.70 31.04 12.11
N GLU A 92 4.75 31.59 12.86
CA GLU A 92 3.35 31.63 12.45
C GLU A 92 3.22 32.49 11.18
N SER A 93 2.39 32.04 10.24
CA SER A 93 2.21 32.63 8.92
C SER A 93 3.48 32.65 8.05
N GLN A 94 4.56 31.98 8.45
CA GLN A 94 5.75 31.82 7.61
C GLN A 94 5.39 30.95 6.39
N ARG A 95 5.62 31.52 5.21
CA ARG A 95 5.39 30.86 3.92
C ARG A 95 6.70 30.35 3.38
N VAL A 96 6.67 29.14 2.84
CA VAL A 96 7.84 28.49 2.25
C VAL A 96 7.46 27.72 0.99
N ILE A 97 8.43 27.57 0.11
CA ILE A 97 8.41 26.67 -1.03
C ILE A 97 9.52 25.64 -0.80
N PHE A 98 9.13 24.38 -0.78
CA PHE A 98 10.06 23.25 -0.70
C PHE A 98 10.14 22.58 -2.06
N ASN A 99 11.35 22.51 -2.61
CA ASN A 99 11.64 21.89 -3.90
C ASN A 99 12.36 20.56 -3.68
N ILE A 100 11.73 19.42 -4.03
CA ILE A 100 12.45 18.15 -4.14
C ILE A 100 13.09 18.09 -5.53
N VAL A 101 14.41 18.22 -5.60
CA VAL A 101 15.12 18.50 -6.87
C VAL A 101 15.82 17.30 -7.51
N ASN A 102 15.92 16.16 -6.81
CA ASN A 102 16.75 15.03 -7.24
C ASN A 102 15.99 13.68 -7.33
N PHE A 103 14.72 13.70 -7.73
CA PHE A 103 13.97 12.46 -8.02
C PHE A 103 14.68 11.61 -9.08
N SER A 104 14.85 10.32 -8.80
CA SER A 104 15.42 9.38 -9.78
C SER A 104 14.39 8.83 -10.77
N LYS A 105 13.09 9.07 -10.54
CA LYS A 105 12.00 8.65 -11.43
C LYS A 105 11.51 9.84 -12.28
N THR A 106 11.45 9.63 -13.59
CA THR A 106 10.96 10.65 -14.54
C THR A 106 9.44 10.65 -14.66
N LYS A 107 8.80 9.48 -14.54
CA LYS A 107 7.34 9.31 -14.54
C LYS A 107 6.81 9.20 -13.11
N SER A 108 5.80 9.99 -12.78
CA SER A 108 5.15 10.00 -11.47
C SER A 108 3.74 10.57 -11.57
N LEU A 109 2.84 10.06 -10.73
CA LEU A 109 1.49 10.59 -10.53
C LEU A 109 1.45 12.02 -9.96
N TYR A 110 2.60 12.61 -9.58
CA TYR A 110 2.67 14.06 -9.31
C TYR A 110 2.23 14.89 -10.53
N ARG A 111 2.36 14.36 -11.76
CA ARG A 111 1.79 14.96 -12.97
C ARG A 111 0.26 14.96 -13.00
N ASP A 112 -0.34 14.02 -12.27
CA ASP A 112 -1.77 13.73 -12.27
C ASP A 112 -2.45 14.17 -10.96
N GLY A 113 -1.80 15.07 -10.20
CA GLY A 113 -2.34 15.66 -8.98
C GLY A 113 -2.01 14.93 -7.67
N MET A 114 -1.12 13.92 -7.69
CA MET A 114 -0.56 13.39 -6.44
C MET A 114 0.10 14.52 -5.64
N ALA A 115 0.04 14.42 -4.31
CA ALA A 115 0.62 15.40 -3.41
C ALA A 115 1.22 14.71 -2.17
N PRO A 116 2.26 15.30 -1.54
CA PRO A 116 2.85 14.78 -0.32
C PRO A 116 1.87 14.72 0.85
N MET A 117 2.24 13.96 1.88
CA MET A 117 1.52 13.90 3.15
C MET A 117 2.15 14.84 4.17
N VAL A 118 1.32 15.49 4.99
CA VAL A 118 1.74 16.34 6.10
C VAL A 118 0.99 15.97 7.38
N LYS A 119 1.66 16.10 8.53
CA LYS A 119 1.03 16.15 9.85
C LYS A 119 1.83 17.11 10.74
N SER A 120 1.32 17.43 11.92
CA SER A 120 2.07 18.14 12.95
C SER A 120 1.87 17.54 14.33
N THR A 121 2.65 17.96 15.32
CA THR A 121 2.50 17.54 16.72
C THR A 121 1.09 17.76 17.26
N SER A 122 0.47 18.91 16.99
CA SER A 122 -0.91 19.17 17.40
C SER A 122 -1.98 18.54 16.48
N ARG A 123 -1.62 18.14 15.25
CA ARG A 123 -2.50 17.44 14.31
C ARG A 123 -1.82 16.14 13.83
N PRO A 124 -1.88 15.07 14.63
CA PRO A 124 -1.08 13.87 14.40
C PRO A 124 -1.59 13.00 13.24
N LYS A 125 -2.79 13.28 12.71
CA LYS A 125 -3.36 12.55 11.56
C LYS A 125 -2.75 13.06 10.26
N TRP A 126 -2.23 12.14 9.44
CA TRP A 126 -1.73 12.47 8.11
C TRP A 126 -2.83 13.02 7.20
N GLN A 127 -2.51 14.13 6.53
CA GLN A 127 -3.36 14.75 5.52
C GLN A 127 -2.56 14.99 4.25
N ARG A 128 -3.20 14.81 3.11
CA ARG A 128 -2.56 15.10 1.83
C ARG A 128 -2.57 16.61 1.60
N LEU A 129 -1.46 17.15 1.13
CA LEU A 129 -1.41 18.56 0.73
C LEU A 129 -2.41 18.83 -0.40
N PRO A 130 -3.04 20.01 -0.45
CA PRO A 130 -3.92 20.38 -1.55
C PRO A 130 -3.15 20.33 -2.88
N PRO A 131 -3.63 19.59 -3.91
CA PRO A 131 -2.92 19.46 -5.19
C PRO A 131 -2.60 20.80 -5.86
N LYS A 132 -3.44 21.83 -5.66
CA LYS A 132 -3.22 23.19 -6.15
C LYS A 132 -1.96 23.88 -5.59
N ASN A 133 -1.39 23.37 -4.51
CA ASN A 133 -0.18 23.88 -3.89
C ASN A 133 1.06 23.07 -4.28
N VAL A 134 0.93 22.05 -5.14
CA VAL A 134 2.00 21.14 -5.53
C VAL A 134 2.21 21.24 -7.04
N TYR A 135 3.46 21.36 -7.45
CA TYR A 135 3.86 21.52 -8.84
C TYR A 135 4.92 20.49 -9.18
N TYR A 136 4.82 19.89 -10.37
CA TYR A 136 5.80 18.91 -10.84
C TYR A 136 6.19 19.22 -12.28
N TYR A 137 7.42 19.69 -12.47
CA TYR A 137 7.88 20.26 -13.72
C TYR A 137 9.35 19.94 -14.00
N ARG A 138 9.77 20.11 -15.25
CA ARG A 138 11.16 19.94 -15.65
C ARG A 138 11.90 21.26 -15.46
N CYS A 139 12.94 21.28 -14.64
CA CYS A 139 13.70 22.50 -14.34
C CYS A 139 15.07 22.46 -15.04
N PRO A 140 15.38 23.41 -15.95
CA PRO A 140 16.69 23.50 -16.60
C PRO A 140 17.85 23.63 -15.61
N ASP A 141 17.67 24.44 -14.56
CA ASP A 141 18.71 24.76 -13.57
C ASP A 141 19.11 23.55 -12.72
N HIS A 142 18.21 22.57 -12.57
CA HIS A 142 18.50 21.28 -11.93
C HIS A 142 18.84 20.19 -12.96
N ARG A 143 19.77 20.48 -13.88
CA ARG A 143 20.23 19.53 -14.92
C ARG A 143 19.08 18.93 -15.76
N ARG A 144 18.01 19.71 -15.99
CA ARG A 144 16.78 19.26 -16.68
C ARG A 144 16.09 18.07 -16.00
N ASN A 145 16.32 17.86 -14.70
CA ASN A 145 15.58 16.90 -13.88
C ASN A 145 14.15 17.39 -13.62
N TYR A 146 13.30 16.47 -13.16
CA TYR A 146 11.99 16.84 -12.64
C TYR A 146 12.12 17.30 -11.19
N VAL A 147 11.49 18.43 -10.89
CA VAL A 147 11.38 19.02 -9.56
C VAL A 147 9.93 18.92 -9.10
N MET A 148 9.73 18.51 -7.85
CA MET A 148 8.42 18.61 -7.18
C MET A 148 8.49 19.72 -6.15
N SER A 149 7.76 20.80 -6.40
CA SER A 149 7.69 21.95 -5.49
C SER A 149 6.36 21.95 -4.76
N PHE A 150 6.36 22.28 -3.48
CA PHE A 150 5.11 22.51 -2.76
C PHE A 150 5.19 23.74 -1.87
N ALA A 151 4.15 24.57 -1.95
CA ALA A 151 4.00 25.75 -1.12
C ALA A 151 3.31 25.38 0.20
N PHE A 152 3.87 25.84 1.31
CA PHE A 152 3.37 25.59 2.65
C PHE A 152 3.35 26.87 3.49
N CYS A 153 2.34 27.00 4.35
CA CYS A 153 2.25 28.09 5.31
C CYS A 153 2.15 27.48 6.71
N PHE A 154 3.14 27.74 7.55
CA PHE A 154 3.12 27.32 8.94
C PHE A 154 2.09 28.14 9.72
N ASP A 155 1.37 27.49 10.62
CA ASP A 155 0.25 28.08 11.35
C ASP A 155 0.39 27.94 12.87
N ARG A 156 1.40 27.21 13.37
CA ARG A 156 1.65 27.02 14.80
C ARG A 156 3.16 26.96 15.08
N GLU A 157 3.68 27.91 15.85
CA GLU A 157 5.12 28.03 16.12
C GLU A 157 5.69 26.93 17.01
N GLU A 158 4.85 26.32 17.84
CA GLU A 158 5.21 25.24 18.75
C GLU A 158 5.10 23.85 18.09
N ASP A 159 4.61 23.80 16.85
CA ASP A 159 4.46 22.54 16.14
C ASP A 159 5.74 22.11 15.43
N ILE A 160 5.99 20.79 15.49
CA ILE A 160 6.90 20.11 14.56
C ILE A 160 6.05 19.56 13.43
N TYR A 161 6.34 19.95 12.19
CA TYR A 161 5.64 19.49 11.00
C TYR A 161 6.42 18.34 10.38
N GLN A 162 5.73 17.26 9.99
CA GLN A 162 6.34 16.13 9.30
C GLN A 162 5.77 16.01 7.90
N PHE A 163 6.64 15.86 6.91
CA PHE A 163 6.29 15.69 5.49
C PHE A 163 6.81 14.34 4.99
N ALA A 164 5.99 13.64 4.21
CA ALA A 164 6.36 12.32 3.66
C ALA A 164 5.80 12.10 2.24
N TYR A 165 6.49 11.25 1.48
CA TYR A 165 6.09 10.88 0.11
C TYR A 165 4.70 10.21 0.06
N CYS A 166 4.42 9.33 1.02
CA CYS A 166 3.13 8.68 1.26
C CYS A 166 3.00 8.41 2.77
N TYR A 167 1.87 7.85 3.23
CA TYR A 167 1.67 7.47 4.63
C TYR A 167 2.82 6.56 5.11
N PRO A 168 3.64 6.97 6.09
CA PRO A 168 4.68 6.11 6.60
C PRO A 168 4.11 4.91 7.35
N TYR A 169 4.67 3.74 7.09
CA TYR A 169 4.43 2.52 7.83
C TYR A 169 5.79 1.95 8.23
N THR A 170 6.17 2.20 9.48
CA THR A 170 7.50 1.87 10.01
C THR A 170 7.59 0.44 10.51
N TYR A 171 8.81 -0.08 10.70
CA TYR A 171 9.03 -1.41 11.23
C TYR A 171 8.53 -1.50 12.67
N THR A 172 8.84 -0.52 13.53
CA THR A 172 8.36 -0.49 14.93
C THR A 172 6.83 -0.42 15.01
N ARG A 173 6.17 0.39 14.16
CA ARG A 173 4.69 0.39 14.07
C ARG A 173 4.17 -1.01 13.78
N PHE A 174 4.81 -1.71 12.85
CA PHE A 174 4.40 -3.05 12.44
C PHE A 174 4.62 -4.10 13.54
N GLN A 175 5.78 -4.07 14.20
CA GLN A 175 6.08 -4.94 15.33
C GLN A 175 5.06 -4.76 16.47
N HIS A 176 4.76 -3.51 16.85
CA HIS A 176 3.74 -3.23 17.86
C HIS A 176 2.35 -3.74 17.47
N TYR A 177 1.98 -3.63 16.18
CA TYR A 177 0.74 -4.19 15.67
C TYR A 177 0.72 -5.72 15.84
N LEU A 178 1.77 -6.43 15.40
CA LEU A 178 1.85 -7.88 15.55
C LEU A 178 1.89 -8.33 17.01
N ASP A 179 2.60 -7.61 17.88
CA ASP A 179 2.62 -7.87 19.33
C ASP A 179 1.21 -7.75 19.92
N SER A 180 0.45 -6.75 19.48
CA SER A 180 -0.93 -6.57 19.93
C SER A 180 -1.84 -7.73 19.48
N LEU A 181 -1.60 -8.29 18.29
CA LEU A 181 -2.34 -9.46 17.81
C LEU A 181 -1.97 -10.71 18.60
N GLN A 182 -0.68 -10.94 18.83
CA GLN A 182 -0.19 -12.09 19.59
C GLN A 182 -0.74 -12.09 21.03
N LYS A 183 -0.82 -10.91 21.68
CA LYS A 183 -1.42 -10.75 23.02
C LYS A 183 -2.89 -11.14 23.11
N ARG A 184 -3.62 -11.17 21.99
CA ARG A 184 -5.03 -11.63 21.96
C ARG A 184 -5.17 -13.14 22.09
N ASN A 185 -4.08 -13.89 21.99
CA ASN A 185 -4.02 -15.34 22.20
C ASN A 185 -5.12 -16.12 21.43
N MET A 186 -5.26 -15.81 20.14
CA MET A 186 -6.20 -16.50 19.25
C MET A 186 -5.58 -17.83 18.81
N ASP A 187 -6.31 -18.93 18.97
CA ASP A 187 -5.89 -20.29 18.62
C ASP A 187 -5.63 -20.47 17.11
N TYR A 188 -6.14 -19.58 16.27
CA TYR A 188 -5.96 -19.60 14.82
C TYR A 188 -4.93 -18.59 14.27
N PHE A 189 -4.14 -17.94 15.14
CA PHE A 189 -3.10 -16.99 14.75
C PHE A 189 -1.76 -17.37 15.39
N PHE A 190 -0.80 -17.72 14.56
CA PHE A 190 0.55 -18.07 14.97
C PHE A 190 1.54 -17.10 14.36
N ARG A 191 2.44 -16.57 15.18
CA ARG A 191 3.53 -15.69 14.74
C ARG A 191 4.85 -16.35 15.08
N GLU A 192 5.68 -16.50 14.06
CA GLU A 192 6.99 -17.15 14.15
C GLU A 192 8.06 -16.22 13.60
N GLN A 193 9.29 -16.36 14.11
CA GLN A 193 10.45 -15.73 13.50
C GLN A 193 11.03 -16.68 12.45
N LEU A 194 10.81 -16.38 11.18
CA LEU A 194 11.36 -17.16 10.07
C LEU A 194 12.86 -16.94 9.89
N GLY A 195 13.35 -15.78 10.29
CA GLY A 195 14.77 -15.46 10.21
C GLY A 195 15.07 -14.03 10.67
N GLN A 196 16.20 -13.51 10.23
CA GLN A 196 16.66 -12.16 10.53
C GLN A 196 17.16 -11.47 9.27
N SER A 197 17.07 -10.15 9.26
CA SER A 197 17.73 -9.31 8.26
C SER A 197 19.24 -9.18 8.54
N VAL A 198 19.95 -8.46 7.66
CA VAL A 198 21.39 -8.20 7.83
C VAL A 198 21.65 -7.46 9.14
N GLN A 199 20.81 -6.49 9.51
CA GLN A 199 20.89 -5.78 10.80
C GLN A 199 20.12 -6.47 11.92
N GLN A 200 19.90 -7.79 11.83
CA GLN A 200 19.29 -8.61 12.89
C GLN A 200 17.85 -8.23 13.25
N ARG A 201 17.12 -7.54 12.37
CA ARG A 201 15.67 -7.30 12.54
C ARG A 201 14.89 -8.57 12.23
N GLN A 202 13.84 -8.81 13.00
CA GLN A 202 13.00 -10.00 12.86
C GLN A 202 12.32 -10.03 11.48
N LEU A 203 12.43 -11.17 10.81
CA LEU A 203 11.55 -11.54 9.72
C LEU A 203 10.41 -12.38 10.29
N ASP A 204 9.23 -11.77 10.41
CA ASP A 204 8.04 -12.46 10.88
C ASP A 204 7.39 -13.30 9.77
N LEU A 205 6.93 -14.48 10.16
CA LEU A 205 5.99 -15.30 9.41
C LEU A 205 4.72 -15.45 10.25
N LEU A 206 3.58 -15.09 9.66
CA LEU A 206 2.27 -15.27 10.26
C LEU A 206 1.60 -16.48 9.62
N THR A 207 1.11 -17.40 10.44
CA THR A 207 0.24 -18.49 10.02
C THR A 207 -1.17 -18.21 10.56
N ILE A 208 -2.16 -18.07 9.67
CA ILE A 208 -3.55 -17.81 10.05
C ILE A 208 -4.44 -18.92 9.50
N THR A 209 -4.91 -19.81 10.37
CA THR A 209 -5.68 -21.00 9.99
C THR A 209 -6.28 -21.68 11.23
N SER A 210 -7.27 -22.55 11.05
CA SER A 210 -7.75 -23.44 12.12
C SER A 210 -6.61 -24.39 12.57
N PRO A 211 -6.44 -24.64 13.89
CA PRO A 211 -5.50 -25.65 14.40
C PRO A 211 -5.66 -27.04 13.76
N ASP A 212 -6.86 -27.38 13.31
CA ASP A 212 -7.15 -28.66 12.66
C ASP A 212 -6.34 -28.88 11.38
N ASN A 213 -6.04 -27.79 10.66
CA ASN A 213 -5.22 -27.82 9.45
C ASN A 213 -3.73 -28.00 9.74
N LEU A 214 -3.31 -27.89 11.00
CA LEU A 214 -1.92 -28.04 11.43
C LEU A 214 -1.66 -29.38 12.14
N ARG A 215 -2.67 -30.25 12.25
CA ARG A 215 -2.52 -31.58 12.84
C ARG A 215 -1.66 -32.47 11.95
N GLU A 216 -0.93 -33.39 12.58
CA GLU A 216 -0.15 -34.38 11.84
C GLU A 216 -1.05 -35.19 10.90
N GLY A 217 -0.68 -35.23 9.61
CA GLY A 217 -1.48 -35.92 8.60
C GLY A 217 -2.53 -35.07 7.89
N ALA A 218 -2.79 -33.85 8.32
CA ALA A 218 -3.69 -32.94 7.60
C ALA A 218 -3.09 -32.52 6.25
N GLU A 219 -3.94 -32.46 5.23
CA GLU A 219 -3.59 -31.82 3.95
C GLU A 219 -3.76 -30.31 4.05
N GLN A 220 -2.82 -29.55 3.50
CA GLN A 220 -2.76 -28.10 3.63
C GLN A 220 -2.91 -27.43 2.27
N LYS A 221 -3.97 -26.64 2.09
CA LYS A 221 -4.10 -25.72 0.95
C LYS A 221 -3.56 -24.35 1.36
N VAL A 222 -2.40 -23.98 0.83
CA VAL A 222 -1.61 -22.83 1.28
C VAL A 222 -1.78 -21.65 0.33
N VAL A 223 -2.04 -20.49 0.94
CA VAL A 223 -1.95 -19.18 0.29
C VAL A 223 -0.77 -18.44 0.90
N PHE A 224 0.28 -18.21 0.11
CA PHE A 224 1.48 -17.50 0.55
C PHE A 224 1.46 -16.04 0.10
N ILE A 225 1.67 -15.11 1.03
CA ILE A 225 1.61 -13.67 0.77
C ILE A 225 2.88 -12.99 1.28
N THR A 226 3.51 -12.18 0.44
CA THR A 226 4.67 -11.36 0.81
C THR A 226 4.34 -9.88 0.66
N GLY A 227 4.99 -9.04 1.48
CA GLY A 227 4.86 -7.59 1.40
C GLY A 227 6.17 -6.87 1.67
N ARG A 228 6.24 -5.59 1.25
CA ARG A 228 7.36 -4.67 1.48
C ARG A 228 8.75 -5.25 1.15
N VAL A 229 8.88 -5.92 0.01
CA VAL A 229 10.21 -6.24 -0.55
C VAL A 229 10.94 -4.96 -0.98
N HIS A 230 10.22 -4.00 -1.55
CA HIS A 230 10.70 -2.63 -1.69
C HIS A 230 10.26 -1.80 -0.46
N PRO A 231 11.21 -1.18 0.26
CA PRO A 231 10.93 -0.55 1.54
C PRO A 231 10.13 0.74 1.44
N GLY A 232 10.19 1.52 0.36
CA GLY A 232 9.42 2.76 0.21
C GLY A 232 7.97 2.55 -0.22
N GLU A 233 7.57 1.32 -0.55
CA GLU A 233 6.23 0.98 -1.03
C GLU A 233 5.25 0.77 0.13
N THR A 234 5.09 1.80 0.96
CA THR A 234 4.26 1.74 2.18
C THR A 234 2.79 1.33 1.97
N PRO A 235 2.11 1.61 0.84
CA PRO A 235 0.77 1.07 0.58
C PRO A 235 0.68 -0.46 0.72
N SER A 236 1.75 -1.19 0.38
CA SER A 236 1.85 -2.64 0.54
C SER A 236 1.59 -3.09 1.99
N SER A 237 2.12 -2.36 2.98
CA SER A 237 1.89 -2.67 4.40
C SER A 237 0.44 -2.50 4.83
N PHE A 238 -0.24 -1.46 4.33
CA PHE A 238 -1.64 -1.23 4.66
C PHE A 238 -2.55 -2.29 4.02
N VAL A 239 -2.31 -2.66 2.76
CA VAL A 239 -3.02 -3.75 2.09
C VAL A 239 -2.79 -5.07 2.86
N CYS A 240 -1.54 -5.37 3.22
CA CYS A 240 -1.20 -6.57 3.99
C CYS A 240 -1.88 -6.58 5.37
N GLN A 241 -1.89 -5.44 6.08
CA GLN A 241 -2.60 -5.31 7.34
C GLN A 241 -4.11 -5.56 7.17
N GLY A 242 -4.73 -5.02 6.12
CA GLY A 242 -6.13 -5.28 5.80
C GLY A 242 -6.44 -6.76 5.57
N ILE A 243 -5.54 -7.49 4.89
CA ILE A 243 -5.65 -8.94 4.73
C ILE A 243 -5.62 -9.63 6.10
N ILE A 244 -4.63 -9.32 6.93
CA ILE A 244 -4.46 -9.90 8.28
C ILE A 244 -5.70 -9.61 9.13
N ASP A 245 -6.13 -8.35 9.21
CA ASP A 245 -7.27 -7.90 10.02
C ASP A 245 -8.57 -8.62 9.62
N PHE A 246 -8.80 -8.84 8.32
CA PHE A 246 -9.94 -9.63 7.87
C PHE A 246 -9.81 -11.10 8.30
N LEU A 247 -8.66 -11.71 8.02
CA LEU A 247 -8.44 -13.13 8.28
C LEU A 247 -8.48 -13.49 9.76
N ILE A 248 -8.16 -12.57 10.68
CA ILE A 248 -8.28 -12.81 12.14
C ILE A 248 -9.65 -12.43 12.72
N SER A 249 -10.51 -11.80 11.92
CA SER A 249 -11.81 -11.31 12.38
C SER A 249 -12.80 -12.44 12.64
N GLN A 250 -13.90 -12.10 13.30
CA GLN A 250 -15.05 -12.99 13.52
C GLN A 250 -16.02 -13.01 12.32
N HIS A 251 -15.65 -12.41 11.20
CA HIS A 251 -16.49 -12.42 10.01
C HIS A 251 -16.72 -13.86 9.53
N PRO A 252 -17.96 -14.28 9.19
CA PRO A 252 -18.26 -15.66 8.80
C PRO A 252 -17.39 -16.17 7.64
N VAL A 253 -17.12 -15.31 6.65
CA VAL A 253 -16.20 -15.64 5.54
C VAL A 253 -14.78 -15.93 6.04
N ALA A 254 -14.26 -15.13 6.97
CA ALA A 254 -12.91 -15.33 7.50
C ALA A 254 -12.82 -16.67 8.25
N ARG A 255 -13.86 -17.05 9.01
CA ARG A 255 -13.93 -18.36 9.68
C ARG A 255 -13.87 -19.51 8.68
N VAL A 256 -14.70 -19.47 7.64
CA VAL A 256 -14.73 -20.49 6.58
C VAL A 256 -13.37 -20.59 5.88
N LEU A 257 -12.73 -19.46 5.59
CA LEU A 257 -11.40 -19.45 4.99
C LEU A 257 -10.36 -20.10 5.91
N ARG A 258 -10.37 -19.78 7.22
CA ARG A 258 -9.46 -20.40 8.19
C ARG A 258 -9.71 -21.90 8.37
N GLU A 259 -10.95 -22.36 8.23
CA GLU A 259 -11.31 -23.78 8.32
C GLU A 259 -10.70 -24.61 7.19
N HIS A 260 -10.46 -24.03 6.01
CA HIS A 260 -10.05 -24.79 4.82
C HIS A 260 -8.70 -24.41 4.23
N LEU A 261 -8.14 -23.27 4.62
CA LEU A 261 -6.91 -22.72 4.05
C LEU A 261 -5.89 -22.40 5.13
N VAL A 262 -4.62 -22.53 4.76
CA VAL A 262 -3.48 -22.10 5.57
C VAL A 262 -2.88 -20.85 4.94
N PHE A 263 -3.10 -19.69 5.56
CA PHE A 263 -2.47 -18.45 5.11
C PHE A 263 -1.09 -18.32 5.74
N LYS A 264 -0.05 -18.25 4.91
CA LYS A 264 1.33 -17.96 5.30
C LYS A 264 1.69 -16.56 4.82
N ILE A 265 1.97 -15.64 5.74
CA ILE A 265 2.17 -14.22 5.42
C ILE A 265 3.54 -13.78 5.94
N ALA A 266 4.42 -13.36 5.03
CA ALA A 266 5.68 -12.67 5.34
C ALA A 266 5.51 -11.17 5.01
N PRO A 267 4.95 -10.38 5.94
CA PRO A 267 4.40 -9.05 5.66
C PRO A 267 5.45 -7.96 5.40
N MET A 268 6.71 -8.19 5.78
CA MET A 268 7.81 -7.24 5.58
C MET A 268 9.12 -7.96 5.24
N LEU A 269 9.41 -8.12 3.95
CA LEU A 269 10.62 -8.78 3.48
C LEU A 269 11.90 -7.94 3.65
N ASN A 270 11.79 -6.62 3.76
CA ASN A 270 12.94 -5.72 3.83
C ASN A 270 12.92 -4.78 5.05
N PRO A 271 12.93 -5.32 6.29
CA PRO A 271 12.83 -4.50 7.50
C PRO A 271 13.99 -3.51 7.65
N ASP A 272 15.19 -3.84 7.16
CA ASP A 272 16.34 -2.93 7.20
C ASP A 272 16.15 -1.72 6.29
N GLY A 273 15.76 -1.95 5.03
CA GLY A 273 15.47 -0.87 4.10
C GLY A 273 14.34 0.02 4.61
N VAL A 274 13.32 -0.55 5.26
CA VAL A 274 12.22 0.21 5.88
C VAL A 274 12.72 1.10 7.00
N TYR A 275 13.51 0.56 7.93
CA TYR A 275 14.05 1.32 9.04
C TYR A 275 14.94 2.48 8.57
N LEU A 276 15.77 2.24 7.54
CA LEU A 276 16.71 3.23 7.00
C LEU A 276 16.02 4.31 6.14
N GLY A 277 14.75 4.16 5.79
CA GLY A 277 14.07 5.07 4.86
C GLY A 277 14.56 4.93 3.42
N ASN A 278 14.96 3.73 3.00
CA ASN A 278 15.21 3.43 1.59
C ASN A 278 13.88 3.36 0.82
N TYR A 279 13.93 3.55 -0.50
CA TYR A 279 12.81 3.38 -1.40
C TYR A 279 12.72 1.95 -1.98
N ARG A 280 13.83 1.40 -2.46
CA ARG A 280 13.84 0.17 -3.28
C ARG A 280 14.75 -0.92 -2.74
N CYS A 281 15.92 -0.55 -2.22
CA CYS A 281 16.98 -1.49 -1.92
C CYS A 281 17.04 -1.92 -0.45
N SER A 282 17.63 -3.10 -0.21
CA SER A 282 18.08 -3.55 1.12
C SER A 282 19.21 -2.66 1.67
N LEU A 283 19.65 -2.94 2.90
CA LEU A 283 20.83 -2.28 3.50
C LEU A 283 22.06 -2.33 2.56
N MET A 284 22.29 -3.47 1.92
CA MET A 284 23.46 -3.68 1.05
C MET A 284 23.28 -3.13 -0.37
N GLY A 285 22.19 -2.39 -0.64
CA GLY A 285 21.97 -1.75 -1.94
C GLY A 285 21.33 -2.65 -3.01
N PHE A 286 20.89 -3.86 -2.64
CA PHE A 286 20.26 -4.82 -3.57
C PHE A 286 18.76 -4.61 -3.70
N ASP A 287 18.25 -4.68 -4.93
CA ASP A 287 16.83 -4.81 -5.21
C ASP A 287 16.42 -6.28 -5.00
N LEU A 288 15.90 -6.59 -3.80
CA LEU A 288 15.56 -7.97 -3.42
C LEU A 288 14.62 -8.65 -4.43
N ASN A 289 13.73 -7.92 -5.10
CA ASN A 289 12.85 -8.48 -6.12
C ASN A 289 13.55 -8.65 -7.49
N ARG A 290 14.89 -8.77 -7.51
CA ARG A 290 15.70 -9.24 -8.64
C ARG A 290 16.57 -10.46 -8.29
N HIS A 291 16.53 -10.92 -7.04
CA HIS A 291 17.43 -11.96 -6.52
C HIS A 291 16.72 -13.28 -6.17
N TRP A 292 15.50 -13.51 -6.66
CA TRP A 292 14.79 -14.77 -6.38
C TRP A 292 15.46 -16.01 -7.00
N LEU A 293 16.21 -15.85 -8.10
CA LEU A 293 16.92 -16.95 -8.76
C LEU A 293 17.95 -17.60 -7.83
N ASP A 294 18.80 -16.79 -7.21
CA ASP A 294 19.88 -17.26 -6.33
C ASP A 294 20.12 -16.26 -5.16
N PRO A 295 19.24 -16.26 -4.14
CA PRO A 295 19.40 -15.36 -3.01
C PRO A 295 20.49 -15.88 -2.07
N SER A 296 21.59 -15.13 -1.95
CA SER A 296 22.58 -15.36 -0.91
C SER A 296 21.99 -15.30 0.51
N PRO A 297 22.28 -16.28 1.39
CA PRO A 297 21.83 -16.28 2.78
C PRO A 297 22.50 -15.20 3.65
N TRP A 298 23.58 -14.58 3.20
CA TRP A 298 24.28 -13.49 3.92
C TRP A 298 23.86 -12.11 3.41
N ALA A 299 23.69 -11.95 2.08
CA ALA A 299 23.32 -10.66 1.50
C ALA A 299 21.79 -10.44 1.41
N HIS A 300 21.03 -11.53 1.31
CA HIS A 300 19.57 -11.53 1.17
C HIS A 300 18.91 -12.51 2.16
N PRO A 301 19.28 -12.50 3.46
CA PRO A 301 18.86 -13.53 4.41
C PRO A 301 17.33 -13.67 4.49
N THR A 302 16.60 -12.56 4.41
CA THR A 302 15.12 -12.58 4.47
C THR A 302 14.50 -13.26 3.25
N LEU A 303 15.02 -12.94 2.06
CA LEU A 303 14.58 -13.52 0.79
C LEU A 303 14.94 -15.00 0.71
N HIS A 304 16.15 -15.35 1.14
CA HIS A 304 16.60 -16.73 1.22
C HIS A 304 15.70 -17.56 2.14
N GLY A 305 15.42 -17.08 3.37
CA GLY A 305 14.55 -17.78 4.32
C GLY A 305 13.14 -18.04 3.78
N VAL A 306 12.51 -17.03 3.17
CA VAL A 306 11.19 -17.18 2.53
C VAL A 306 11.23 -18.16 1.36
N LYS A 307 12.25 -18.08 0.50
CA LYS A 307 12.40 -19.01 -0.62
C LYS A 307 12.55 -20.45 -0.14
N GLN A 308 13.38 -20.70 0.89
CA GLN A 308 13.56 -22.05 1.44
C GLN A 308 12.26 -22.60 2.02
N LEU A 309 11.50 -21.78 2.75
CA LEU A 309 10.19 -22.18 3.27
C LEU A 309 9.21 -22.54 2.14
N ILE A 310 9.14 -21.71 1.09
CA ILE A 310 8.29 -21.98 -0.08
C ILE A 310 8.68 -23.29 -0.76
N ILE A 311 9.97 -23.55 -0.97
CA ILE A 311 10.46 -24.80 -1.56
C ILE A 311 10.17 -25.99 -0.66
N GLN A 312 10.34 -25.85 0.65
CA GLN A 312 10.02 -26.90 1.62
C GLN A 312 8.55 -27.29 1.56
N MET A 313 7.64 -26.30 1.56
CA MET A 313 6.19 -26.54 1.44
C MET A 313 5.82 -27.15 0.09
N TYR A 314 6.44 -26.69 -1.00
CA TYR A 314 6.20 -27.24 -2.32
C TYR A 314 6.62 -28.71 -2.45
N ASN A 315 7.67 -29.12 -1.75
CA ASN A 315 8.16 -30.51 -1.77
C ASN A 315 7.43 -31.42 -0.77
N ASP A 316 6.58 -30.89 0.10
CA ASP A 316 5.80 -31.69 1.04
C ASP A 316 4.53 -32.22 0.34
N PRO A 317 4.36 -33.55 0.18
CA PRO A 317 3.21 -34.12 -0.51
C PRO A 317 1.87 -33.84 0.17
N LYS A 318 1.86 -33.42 1.44
CA LYS A 318 0.63 -33.01 2.15
C LYS A 318 0.31 -31.54 1.97
N THR A 319 1.17 -30.77 1.30
CA THR A 319 1.01 -29.33 1.15
C THR A 319 0.79 -28.98 -0.32
N SER A 320 -0.34 -28.35 -0.61
CA SER A 320 -0.66 -27.75 -1.91
C SER A 320 -0.49 -26.24 -1.81
N LEU A 321 0.58 -25.70 -2.42
CA LEU A 321 0.83 -24.26 -2.47
C LEU A 321 0.10 -23.62 -3.67
N GLU A 322 -1.16 -23.23 -3.48
CA GLU A 322 -2.00 -22.80 -4.60
C GLU A 322 -1.76 -21.33 -5.02
N PHE A 323 -1.37 -20.47 -4.09
CA PHE A 323 -1.15 -19.05 -4.36
C PHE A 323 0.17 -18.53 -3.79
N TYR A 324 0.83 -17.71 -4.58
CA TYR A 324 1.86 -16.78 -4.13
C TYR A 324 1.48 -15.36 -4.59
N ILE A 325 1.32 -14.42 -3.65
CA ILE A 325 0.98 -13.03 -3.94
C ILE A 325 2.01 -12.09 -3.31
N ASP A 326 2.73 -11.35 -4.14
CA ASP A 326 3.70 -10.33 -3.72
C ASP A 326 3.10 -8.92 -3.82
N ILE A 327 2.90 -8.25 -2.69
CA ILE A 327 2.22 -6.96 -2.61
C ILE A 327 3.22 -5.81 -2.75
N HIS A 328 2.96 -4.92 -3.70
CA HIS A 328 3.79 -3.81 -4.14
C HIS A 328 3.01 -2.50 -4.24
N ALA A 329 3.71 -1.39 -4.50
CA ALA A 329 3.07 -0.11 -4.79
C ALA A 329 3.59 0.55 -6.07
N HIS A 330 2.68 1.16 -6.84
CA HIS A 330 2.95 1.69 -8.16
C HIS A 330 2.90 3.22 -8.21
N SER A 331 3.98 3.84 -8.70
CA SER A 331 4.15 5.31 -8.68
C SER A 331 3.61 6.04 -9.90
N THR A 332 3.10 5.32 -10.91
CA THR A 332 2.68 5.90 -12.19
C THR A 332 1.30 5.46 -12.66
N MET A 333 0.65 4.53 -11.97
CA MET A 333 -0.68 4.04 -12.34
C MET A 333 -1.62 4.20 -11.16
N MET A 334 -2.88 4.48 -11.46
CA MET A 334 -3.98 4.50 -10.50
C MET A 334 -4.51 3.08 -10.27
N ASN A 335 -5.37 2.92 -9.26
CA ASN A 335 -6.02 1.67 -8.87
C ASN A 335 -5.05 0.61 -8.30
N GLY A 336 -5.62 -0.47 -7.78
CA GLY A 336 -4.93 -1.74 -7.60
C GLY A 336 -5.03 -2.60 -8.87
N PHE A 337 -4.02 -3.39 -9.19
CA PHE A 337 -4.04 -4.30 -10.34
C PHE A 337 -3.01 -5.41 -10.13
N MET A 338 -3.08 -6.48 -10.92
CA MET A 338 -2.14 -7.59 -10.81
C MET A 338 -1.26 -7.77 -12.04
N TYR A 339 -0.05 -8.23 -11.81
CA TYR A 339 0.75 -8.88 -12.83
C TYR A 339 0.75 -10.39 -12.61
N GLY A 340 0.48 -11.15 -13.67
CA GLY A 340 0.55 -12.62 -13.70
C GLY A 340 1.52 -13.11 -14.77
N ASN A 341 1.65 -14.43 -14.95
CA ASN A 341 2.59 -15.02 -15.91
C ASN A 341 1.89 -15.39 -17.21
N ILE A 342 2.64 -15.49 -18.32
CA ILE A 342 2.12 -16.15 -19.53
C ILE A 342 2.46 -17.64 -19.43
N PHE A 343 1.48 -18.49 -19.66
CA PHE A 343 1.62 -19.93 -19.78
C PHE A 343 1.22 -20.37 -21.18
N GLU A 344 1.89 -21.40 -21.70
CA GLU A 344 1.55 -22.01 -23.00
C GLU A 344 0.27 -22.85 -22.90
N ASP A 345 0.03 -23.44 -21.73
CA ASP A 345 -1.22 -24.14 -21.41
C ASP A 345 -2.39 -23.14 -21.24
N GLU A 346 -3.31 -23.16 -22.20
CA GLU A 346 -4.47 -22.25 -22.22
C GLU A 346 -5.37 -22.44 -21.00
N GLU A 347 -5.51 -23.66 -20.51
CA GLU A 347 -6.36 -23.95 -19.35
C GLU A 347 -5.78 -23.32 -18.07
N ARG A 348 -4.48 -23.49 -17.82
CA ARG A 348 -3.76 -22.81 -16.73
C ARG A 348 -3.85 -21.29 -16.87
N PHE A 349 -3.76 -20.76 -18.09
CA PHE A 349 -3.94 -19.34 -18.33
C PHE A 349 -5.35 -18.85 -17.96
N GLN A 350 -6.39 -19.58 -18.36
CA GLN A 350 -7.77 -19.25 -17.99
C GLN A 350 -7.99 -19.33 -16.48
N ARG A 351 -7.45 -20.36 -15.81
CA ARG A 351 -7.56 -20.53 -14.35
C ARG A 351 -6.90 -19.39 -13.57
N GLN A 352 -5.69 -18.94 -13.96
CA GLN A 352 -5.05 -17.80 -13.29
C GLN A 352 -5.80 -16.48 -13.49
N ALA A 353 -6.60 -16.33 -14.55
CA ALA A 353 -7.35 -15.10 -14.80
C ALA A 353 -8.60 -14.97 -13.92
N VAL A 354 -9.05 -16.07 -13.30
CA VAL A 354 -10.27 -16.10 -12.47
C VAL A 354 -10.11 -15.21 -11.23
N PHE A 355 -9.02 -15.35 -10.46
CA PHE A 355 -8.86 -14.61 -9.21
C PHE A 355 -8.85 -13.08 -9.42
N PRO A 356 -8.05 -12.50 -10.33
CA PRO A 356 -8.10 -11.06 -10.59
C PRO A 356 -9.46 -10.57 -11.09
N LYS A 357 -10.19 -11.41 -11.86
CA LYS A 357 -11.54 -11.07 -12.34
C LYS A 357 -12.55 -11.00 -11.19
N LEU A 358 -12.51 -11.95 -10.26
CA LEU A 358 -13.34 -11.94 -9.05
C LEU A 358 -12.96 -10.76 -8.13
N LEU A 359 -11.67 -10.45 -7.99
CA LEU A 359 -11.23 -9.32 -7.20
C LEU A 359 -11.77 -8.00 -7.75
N CYS A 360 -11.79 -7.82 -9.07
CA CYS A 360 -12.40 -6.66 -9.73
C CYS A 360 -13.91 -6.51 -9.44
N GLN A 361 -14.62 -7.62 -9.20
CA GLN A 361 -16.03 -7.58 -8.80
C GLN A 361 -16.20 -7.21 -7.31
N ASN A 362 -15.23 -7.60 -6.48
CA ASN A 362 -15.25 -7.39 -5.04
C ASN A 362 -14.62 -6.06 -4.58
N ALA A 363 -13.80 -5.43 -5.41
CA ALA A 363 -13.03 -4.23 -5.09
C ALA A 363 -13.19 -3.16 -6.17
N GLU A 364 -13.91 -2.08 -5.85
CA GLU A 364 -14.14 -0.93 -6.75
C GLU A 364 -12.85 -0.20 -7.13
N ASP A 365 -11.83 -0.31 -6.29
CA ASP A 365 -10.51 0.30 -6.44
C ASP A 365 -9.51 -0.61 -7.18
N PHE A 366 -9.93 -1.81 -7.59
CA PHE A 366 -9.14 -2.75 -8.40
C PHE A 366 -9.51 -2.67 -9.88
N SER A 367 -8.50 -2.71 -10.75
CA SER A 367 -8.61 -2.60 -12.21
C SER A 367 -8.20 -3.91 -12.89
N TYR A 368 -9.17 -4.64 -13.41
CA TYR A 368 -8.90 -5.81 -14.26
C TYR A 368 -8.32 -5.39 -15.62
N SER A 369 -8.71 -4.23 -16.17
CA SER A 369 -8.17 -3.76 -17.45
C SER A 369 -6.69 -3.37 -17.37
N SER A 370 -6.21 -2.98 -16.19
CA SER A 370 -4.79 -2.75 -15.91
C SER A 370 -4.03 -4.01 -15.49
N THR A 371 -4.75 -5.11 -15.22
CA THR A 371 -4.13 -6.40 -14.89
C THR A 371 -3.52 -7.00 -16.15
N SER A 372 -2.26 -7.44 -16.07
CA SER A 372 -1.50 -7.89 -17.23
C SER A 372 -0.74 -9.18 -16.96
N PHE A 373 -0.75 -10.07 -17.93
CA PHE A 373 0.01 -11.31 -17.93
C PHE A 373 1.17 -11.17 -18.92
N ASN A 374 2.40 -11.38 -18.47
CA ASN A 374 3.58 -11.15 -19.32
C ASN A 374 4.74 -12.11 -19.06
N ARG A 375 5.64 -12.19 -20.06
CA ARG A 375 6.90 -12.96 -20.01
C ARG A 375 8.17 -12.08 -20.13
N ASP A 376 8.08 -10.80 -19.72
CA ASP A 376 9.20 -9.83 -19.74
C ASP A 376 10.49 -10.39 -19.11
N ALA A 377 11.57 -10.44 -19.88
CA ALA A 377 12.87 -10.98 -19.47
C ALA A 377 13.49 -10.19 -18.30
N VAL A 378 13.27 -8.87 -18.24
CA VAL A 378 13.81 -8.00 -17.18
C VAL A 378 13.18 -8.31 -15.81
N LYS A 379 12.03 -9.01 -15.82
CA LYS A 379 11.31 -9.43 -14.61
C LYS A 379 11.60 -10.88 -14.23
N ALA A 380 12.48 -11.60 -14.91
CA ALA A 380 12.75 -13.01 -14.63
C ALA A 380 13.21 -13.26 -13.18
N GLY A 381 13.98 -12.34 -12.60
CA GLY A 381 14.44 -12.42 -11.20
C GLY A 381 13.43 -11.99 -10.13
N THR A 382 12.18 -11.69 -10.50
CA THR A 382 11.11 -11.34 -9.54
C THR A 382 10.46 -12.58 -8.96
N GLY A 383 9.88 -12.47 -7.75
CA GLY A 383 9.27 -13.61 -7.06
C GLY A 383 8.17 -14.26 -7.87
N ARG A 384 7.25 -13.45 -8.40
CA ARG A 384 6.19 -13.88 -9.31
C ARG A 384 6.71 -14.74 -10.47
N ARG A 385 7.81 -14.33 -11.09
CA ARG A 385 8.33 -14.98 -12.31
C ARG A 385 9.18 -16.20 -12.02
N PHE A 386 10.04 -16.11 -11.01
CA PHE A 386 10.86 -17.23 -10.58
C PHE A 386 9.97 -18.36 -10.06
N LEU A 387 9.08 -18.07 -9.10
CA LEU A 387 8.19 -19.08 -8.52
C LEU A 387 7.18 -19.59 -9.54
N GLY A 388 6.68 -18.74 -10.44
CA GLY A 388 5.77 -19.20 -11.51
C GLY A 388 6.39 -20.17 -12.52
N GLY A 389 7.73 -20.20 -12.62
CA GLY A 389 8.45 -21.20 -13.41
C GLY A 389 8.94 -22.41 -12.61
N LEU A 390 9.05 -22.28 -11.28
CA LEU A 390 9.49 -23.35 -10.38
C LEU A 390 8.34 -24.23 -9.91
N LEU A 391 7.23 -23.59 -9.50
CA LEU A 391 6.06 -24.25 -8.95
C LEU A 391 5.20 -24.84 -10.08
N ASP A 392 4.44 -25.87 -9.72
CA ASP A 392 3.63 -26.63 -10.66
C ASP A 392 2.44 -25.84 -11.26
N HIS A 393 1.66 -26.53 -12.07
CA HIS A 393 0.52 -25.96 -12.78
C HIS A 393 -0.70 -25.62 -11.89
N THR A 394 -0.66 -25.98 -10.61
CA THR A 394 -1.69 -25.68 -9.60
C THR A 394 -1.37 -24.41 -8.81
N SER A 395 -0.12 -23.94 -8.87
CA SER A 395 0.37 -22.76 -8.17
C SER A 395 0.26 -21.48 -9.03
N TYR A 396 -0.49 -20.49 -8.55
CA TYR A 396 -0.65 -19.19 -9.22
C TYR A 396 0.17 -18.10 -8.51
N CYS A 397 1.09 -17.49 -9.26
CA CYS A 397 1.98 -16.45 -8.76
C CYS A 397 1.59 -15.08 -9.32
N TYR A 398 1.33 -14.12 -8.43
CA TYR A 398 0.96 -12.75 -8.78
C TYR A 398 1.85 -11.72 -8.10
N THR A 399 1.99 -10.57 -8.76
CA THR A 399 2.38 -9.31 -8.11
C THR A 399 1.13 -8.45 -8.02
N LEU A 400 0.70 -8.10 -6.80
CA LEU A 400 -0.38 -7.14 -6.57
C LEU A 400 0.22 -5.74 -6.44
N GLU A 401 -0.03 -4.88 -7.41
CA GLU A 401 0.38 -3.48 -7.38
C GLU A 401 -0.78 -2.61 -6.87
N VAL A 402 -0.48 -1.63 -6.03
CA VAL A 402 -1.45 -0.61 -5.59
C VAL A 402 -0.90 0.80 -5.77
N SER A 403 -1.71 1.72 -6.31
CA SER A 403 -1.28 3.11 -6.52
C SER A 403 -0.84 3.82 -5.24
N PHE A 404 0.22 4.63 -5.32
CA PHE A 404 0.59 5.58 -4.25
C PHE A 404 -0.38 6.75 -4.07
N TYR A 405 -1.25 7.01 -5.06
CA TYR A 405 -2.07 8.22 -5.08
C TYR A 405 -3.55 7.91 -4.99
N SER A 406 -4.13 7.32 -6.04
CA SER A 406 -5.58 7.30 -6.22
C SER A 406 -6.05 6.06 -6.97
N TYR A 407 -7.36 5.84 -6.92
CA TYR A 407 -8.07 4.90 -7.77
C TYR A 407 -9.22 5.61 -8.48
N ILE A 408 -9.61 5.08 -9.62
CA ILE A 408 -10.79 5.51 -10.38
C ILE A 408 -11.87 4.46 -10.19
N ILE A 409 -13.06 4.89 -9.78
CA ILE A 409 -14.22 3.98 -9.65
C ILE A 409 -14.72 3.65 -11.06
N GLY A 410 -14.97 2.38 -11.34
CA GLY A 410 -15.48 1.91 -12.63
C GLY A 410 -16.70 2.71 -13.09
N GLY A 411 -16.66 3.23 -14.32
CA GLY A 411 -17.73 4.06 -14.89
C GLY A 411 -17.64 5.56 -14.54
N THR A 412 -16.63 5.98 -13.77
CA THR A 412 -16.37 7.39 -13.45
C THR A 412 -15.00 7.83 -13.99
N THR A 413 -14.78 9.14 -14.05
CA THR A 413 -13.46 9.74 -14.35
C THR A 413 -12.81 10.39 -13.12
N ALA A 414 -13.50 10.40 -11.98
CA ALA A 414 -13.03 11.04 -10.77
C ALA A 414 -12.00 10.16 -10.06
N ALA A 415 -10.79 10.69 -9.90
CA ALA A 415 -9.75 10.07 -9.09
C ALA A 415 -10.05 10.27 -7.60
N VAL A 416 -10.18 9.17 -6.86
CA VAL A 416 -10.33 9.17 -5.41
C VAL A 416 -8.98 8.89 -4.77
N PRO A 417 -8.38 9.84 -4.03
CA PRO A 417 -7.11 9.60 -3.36
C PRO A 417 -7.24 8.51 -2.30
N TYR A 418 -6.26 7.60 -2.26
CA TYR A 418 -6.19 6.59 -1.22
C TYR A 418 -5.96 7.22 0.15
N THR A 419 -6.69 6.67 1.12
CA THR A 419 -6.47 6.83 2.57
C THR A 419 -5.83 5.57 3.14
N GLU A 420 -5.29 5.62 4.36
CA GLU A 420 -4.82 4.42 5.09
C GLU A 420 -5.92 3.33 5.11
N GLU A 421 -7.17 3.74 5.38
CA GLU A 421 -8.32 2.84 5.42
C GLU A 421 -8.69 2.25 4.06
N ALA A 422 -8.60 3.04 2.98
CA ALA A 422 -8.88 2.56 1.63
C ALA A 422 -7.87 1.48 1.21
N TYR A 423 -6.59 1.64 1.54
CA TYR A 423 -5.60 0.57 1.32
C TYR A 423 -5.92 -0.70 2.11
N MET A 424 -6.32 -0.56 3.39
CA MET A 424 -6.75 -1.71 4.19
C MET A 424 -8.01 -2.36 3.62
N LYS A 425 -8.96 -1.58 3.09
CA LYS A 425 -10.17 -2.06 2.41
C LYS A 425 -9.83 -2.96 1.22
N LEU A 426 -8.89 -2.55 0.36
CA LEU A 426 -8.41 -3.38 -0.73
C LEU A 426 -7.88 -4.73 -0.20
N GLY A 427 -7.08 -4.71 0.85
CA GLY A 427 -6.58 -5.93 1.51
C GLY A 427 -7.70 -6.86 2.00
N ARG A 428 -8.73 -6.32 2.66
CA ARG A 428 -9.90 -7.10 3.07
C ARG A 428 -10.64 -7.71 1.88
N ASN A 429 -10.76 -6.98 0.77
CA ASN A 429 -11.39 -7.47 -0.45
C ASN A 429 -10.57 -8.58 -1.12
N VAL A 430 -9.24 -8.48 -1.12
CA VAL A 430 -8.33 -9.57 -1.56
C VAL A 430 -8.60 -10.83 -0.74
N ALA A 431 -8.59 -10.73 0.59
CA ALA A 431 -8.82 -11.87 1.47
C ALA A 431 -10.21 -12.50 1.27
N ARG A 432 -11.25 -11.67 1.14
CA ARG A 432 -12.63 -12.14 0.88
C ARG A 432 -12.76 -12.87 -0.46
N THR A 433 -12.02 -12.43 -1.48
CA THR A 433 -12.10 -12.99 -2.85
C THR A 433 -11.68 -14.46 -2.92
N PHE A 434 -10.82 -14.93 -2.01
CA PHE A 434 -10.49 -16.36 -1.93
C PHE A 434 -11.75 -17.22 -1.76
N LEU A 435 -12.73 -16.77 -0.98
CA LEU A 435 -13.96 -17.55 -0.77
C LEU A 435 -14.70 -17.78 -2.09
N ASP A 436 -14.81 -16.74 -2.91
CA ASP A 436 -15.49 -16.81 -4.20
C ASP A 436 -14.69 -17.67 -5.19
N TYR A 437 -13.36 -17.56 -5.18
CA TYR A 437 -12.47 -18.40 -5.98
C TYR A 437 -12.66 -19.89 -5.68
N TYR A 438 -12.59 -20.27 -4.39
CA TYR A 438 -12.73 -21.67 -3.96
C TYR A 438 -14.15 -22.23 -4.09
N ARG A 439 -15.17 -21.37 -4.17
CA ARG A 439 -16.55 -21.78 -4.46
C ARG A 439 -16.80 -22.05 -5.94
N LEU A 440 -16.22 -21.23 -6.80
CA LEU A 440 -16.49 -21.24 -8.24
C LEU A 440 -15.59 -22.19 -9.00
N ASN A 441 -14.40 -22.51 -8.49
CA ASN A 441 -13.45 -23.37 -9.17
C ASN A 441 -13.71 -24.85 -8.85
N PRO A 442 -14.34 -25.64 -9.75
CA PRO A 442 -14.72 -27.03 -9.49
C PRO A 442 -13.52 -27.99 -9.41
N VAL A 443 -12.34 -27.51 -9.81
CA VAL A 443 -11.07 -28.25 -9.82
C VAL A 443 -10.42 -28.24 -8.43
N VAL A 444 -10.76 -27.26 -7.58
CA VAL A 444 -10.48 -27.36 -6.15
C VAL A 444 -11.64 -28.12 -5.51
N GLU A 445 -11.36 -29.13 -4.68
CA GLU A 445 -12.43 -29.82 -3.94
C GLU A 445 -13.39 -28.80 -3.34
N LYS A 446 -14.68 -28.96 -3.66
CA LYS A 446 -15.71 -28.00 -3.26
C LYS A 446 -15.64 -27.81 -1.74
N VAL A 447 -15.26 -26.61 -1.33
CA VAL A 447 -15.43 -26.17 0.05
C VAL A 447 -16.94 -26.25 0.33
N ALA A 448 -17.36 -27.24 1.13
CA ALA A 448 -18.76 -27.43 1.47
C ALA A 448 -19.16 -26.36 2.48
N ILE A 449 -19.56 -25.19 1.98
CA ILE A 449 -19.88 -24.04 2.84
C ILE A 449 -21.39 -24.00 3.07
N PRO A 450 -21.87 -24.14 4.31
CA PRO A 450 -23.26 -23.88 4.63
C PRO A 450 -23.61 -22.44 4.27
N MET A 451 -24.71 -22.25 3.55
CA MET A 451 -25.29 -20.92 3.35
C MET A 451 -25.50 -20.25 4.72
N PRO A 452 -25.08 -18.98 4.92
CA PRO A 452 -25.57 -18.22 6.06
C PRO A 452 -27.08 -18.23 5.98
N ARG A 453 -27.75 -18.83 6.96
CA ARG A 453 -29.21 -18.69 7.09
C ARG A 453 -29.46 -17.21 7.25
N LEU A 454 -29.96 -16.55 6.19
CA LEU A 454 -30.65 -15.28 6.32
C LEU A 454 -31.67 -15.50 7.44
N ARG A 455 -31.52 -14.79 8.57
CA ARG A 455 -32.60 -14.72 9.54
C ARG A 455 -33.82 -14.24 8.75
N LYS A 456 -34.82 -15.11 8.60
CA LYS A 456 -36.16 -14.65 8.25
C LYS A 456 -36.52 -13.66 9.34
N GLU A 457 -36.48 -12.36 9.02
CA GLU A 457 -37.09 -11.36 9.86
C GLU A 457 -38.57 -11.72 9.92
N ASN A 458 -39.01 -12.27 11.05
CA ASN A 458 -40.42 -12.32 11.32
C ASN A 458 -40.89 -10.86 11.41
N PRO A 459 -41.94 -10.47 10.67
CA PRO A 459 -42.46 -9.12 10.76
C PRO A 459 -42.84 -8.84 12.22
N PRO A 460 -42.60 -7.61 12.71
CA PRO A 460 -42.91 -7.27 14.09
C PRO A 460 -44.40 -7.45 14.34
N PRO A 461 -44.80 -7.94 15.53
CA PRO A 461 -46.21 -8.11 15.86
C PRO A 461 -46.88 -6.73 15.89
N TYR A 462 -47.85 -6.53 15.00
CA TYR A 462 -48.77 -5.40 15.03
C TYR A 462 -49.49 -5.38 16.38
N LYS A 463 -49.15 -4.42 17.24
CA LYS A 463 -49.94 -4.09 18.42
C LYS A 463 -50.96 -3.02 18.04
N HIS A 464 -52.22 -3.43 17.86
CA HIS A 464 -53.36 -2.51 17.91
C HIS A 464 -53.52 -1.98 19.35
N PRO A 465 -53.63 -0.66 19.58
CA PRO A 465 -54.07 -0.16 20.87
C PRO A 465 -55.60 -0.23 20.93
N PHE A 466 -56.12 -1.12 21.77
CA PHE A 466 -57.48 -1.01 22.30
C PHE A 466 -57.49 0.08 23.38
N LEU A 467 -58.25 1.16 23.15
CA LEU A 467 -58.74 2.02 24.22
C LEU A 467 -60.25 2.22 24.03
N ARG A 468 -61.00 1.67 25.00
CA ARG A 468 -62.44 1.85 25.19
C ARG A 468 -62.75 3.30 25.57
N GLY A 469 -63.82 3.87 25.01
CA GLY A 469 -64.49 5.06 25.55
C GLY A 469 -65.20 4.76 26.88
N PRO A 470 -65.88 5.77 27.49
CA PRO A 470 -67.16 6.19 26.91
C PRO A 470 -67.57 7.68 27.05
N ALA A 471 -68.55 8.02 26.21
CA ALA A 471 -69.74 8.86 26.42
C ALA A 471 -69.72 10.41 26.31
N SER A 472 -70.52 10.85 25.33
CA SER A 472 -71.53 11.92 25.34
C SER A 472 -71.17 13.33 24.85
N ASN A 473 -71.83 13.69 23.73
CA ASN A 473 -72.61 14.91 23.44
C ASN A 473 -72.28 15.57 22.09
N TYR A 474 -73.21 15.40 21.15
CA TYR A 474 -73.50 16.31 20.03
C TYR A 474 -74.19 17.61 20.56
N PRO A 475 -74.43 18.68 19.77
CA PRO A 475 -74.36 18.81 18.31
C PRO A 475 -73.77 20.13 17.72
N ASN A 476 -73.73 20.16 16.38
CA ASN A 476 -74.03 21.28 15.46
C ASN A 476 -72.92 22.18 14.89
N GLY A 477 -73.01 22.37 13.56
CA GLY A 477 -72.39 23.45 12.77
C GLY A 477 -71.71 22.93 11.49
N LYS A 478 -72.45 22.54 10.44
CA LYS A 478 -72.79 23.34 9.24
C LYS A 478 -71.60 24.00 8.50
N GLY A 479 -71.56 23.76 7.18
CA GLY A 479 -70.87 24.56 6.17
C GLY A 479 -69.99 23.69 5.27
N ASP A 480 -70.50 23.16 4.15
CA ASP A 480 -70.37 23.74 2.79
C ASP A 480 -68.89 23.89 2.34
N LYS A 481 -68.43 23.58 1.13
CA LYS A 481 -68.94 23.00 -0.13
C LYS A 481 -67.70 22.98 -1.05
N LYS A 482 -67.64 21.99 -1.98
CA LYS A 482 -67.31 22.12 -3.43
C LYS A 482 -66.14 23.05 -3.83
N SER A 483 -65.23 22.74 -4.76
CA SER A 483 -65.25 21.87 -5.94
C SER A 483 -63.87 21.99 -6.62
N SER A 484 -63.30 20.88 -7.07
CA SER A 484 -63.04 20.53 -8.49
C SER A 484 -62.02 21.34 -9.30
N MET A 485 -61.09 20.56 -9.85
CA MET A 485 -60.54 20.57 -11.22
C MET A 485 -59.32 21.44 -11.58
N ASN A 486 -58.23 20.70 -11.86
CA ASN A 486 -57.42 20.67 -13.09
C ASN A 486 -57.02 22.00 -13.77
N HIS A 487 -55.72 22.24 -13.95
CA HIS A 487 -54.94 21.79 -15.13
C HIS A 487 -53.49 22.31 -15.13
N LYS A 488 -52.58 21.45 -15.64
CA LYS A 488 -51.39 21.71 -16.51
C LYS A 488 -50.29 22.70 -16.08
N ASP A 489 -49.09 22.12 -15.93
CA ASP A 489 -47.77 22.48 -16.53
C ASP A 489 -47.71 23.62 -17.59
N PRO A 490 -46.54 24.24 -17.92
CA PRO A 490 -45.16 23.87 -17.58
C PRO A 490 -44.16 25.05 -17.28
N SER A 491 -42.90 24.66 -17.01
CA SER A 491 -41.64 25.27 -17.52
C SER A 491 -40.84 26.31 -16.70
N HIS A 492 -39.54 25.98 -16.64
CA HIS A 492 -38.33 26.80 -16.76
C HIS A 492 -37.79 27.68 -15.60
N SER A 493 -36.56 27.28 -15.21
CA SER A 493 -35.34 28.06 -14.92
C SER A 493 -35.37 29.16 -13.86
N PHE A 494 -34.54 28.96 -12.82
CA PHE A 494 -33.23 29.59 -12.69
C PHE A 494 -32.25 28.64 -11.99
#